data_AF-A0A7Y8SRN0-F1
#
_entry.id   AF-A0A7Y8SRN0-F1
#
_cell.length_a   1.000
_cell.length_b   1.000
_cell.length_c   1.000
_cell.angle_alpha   90.00
_cell.angle_beta   90.00
_cell.angle_gamma   90.00
#
_symmetry.space_group_name_H-M   'P 1'
#
loop_
_entity.id
_entity.type
_entity.pdbx_description
1 polymer ?
#
loop_
_entity_poly.entity_id
_entity_poly.type
_entity_poly.pdbx_seq_one_letter_code
_entity_poly.pdbx_strand_id
1 'polypeptide(L)'
;MAGHYSRRTIMASAASLAGAAVLPEAARGVLDPGAGAIAHILPTVSHDRMRLKLSLRAPAAAPPVLKVDGRPLAGLPGGTRGRHWRFDARGLDPARRYTLSLSDAGGRPLTDDWHLSTFPAPEAEPERPRLLVFTCAGGMDDMTDYFLPIATRRRLLARALSFAPDAVVAIGDHIYADQRRIGVLTNPEEAERNAAYWERYGQFDRSLPVLGTPNEALLTTIADIQIAALYGDLLRSLPVFFVTDDHDWFENDEASHRLITFPPDWFSLQLGRSVQHLYYPEFLPDPARPKGLPGRSNTAAEPDLSESYGTLRYGRLLETLIYDCRRFMTLKGPTGVFVDTEAEAWLLARTAAEDQTRHLIHLPSTPFGWTAGKWGEWYPDVLQPDGSMGTTVPKDYWQPGWFAQHQRLVGAIGAQRTRAPVSLSGDLHAVGATEITRSGASHFGRPVHSILTGPLGTATGAFPSAFRGTPPRVPQSLDTRPSLDFLEKNGFTLVDVTPDRIAVRLFAWRPPDPLEAIDTLEPVHAFEIPRG
;
A
#
# COMPACT_ATOMS: atom_id res chain seq x y z
N MET A 1 -51.67 17.90 5.43
CA MET A 1 -51.73 19.01 4.45
C MET A 1 -50.69 18.73 3.38
N ALA A 2 -51.16 18.46 2.17
CA ALA A 2 -50.33 18.11 1.02
C ALA A 2 -49.68 19.36 0.42
N GLY A 3 -48.39 19.28 0.10
CA GLY A 3 -47.66 20.30 -0.66
C GLY A 3 -47.03 19.66 -1.89
N HIS A 4 -47.66 19.88 -3.04
CA HIS A 4 -47.16 19.49 -4.36
C HIS A 4 -45.94 20.33 -4.74
N TYR A 5 -44.87 19.69 -5.23
CA TYR A 5 -43.89 20.37 -6.08
C TYR A 5 -43.87 19.72 -7.48
N SER A 6 -44.10 20.56 -8.46
CA SER A 6 -44.37 20.28 -9.87
C SER A 6 -43.09 20.00 -10.65
N ARG A 7 -43.14 18.97 -11.51
CA ARG A 7 -42.23 18.73 -12.63
C ARG A 7 -42.44 19.78 -13.71
N ARG A 8 -41.69 20.89 -13.70
CA ARG A 8 -41.37 21.73 -14.88
C ARG A 8 -40.48 22.91 -14.49
N THR A 9 -39.17 22.75 -14.64
CA THR A 9 -38.25 23.78 -15.16
C THR A 9 -37.02 23.04 -15.66
N ILE A 10 -37.16 22.44 -16.85
CA ILE A 10 -36.06 21.92 -17.66
C ILE A 10 -36.00 22.82 -18.88
N MET A 11 -34.78 23.26 -19.22
CA MET A 11 -34.36 24.16 -20.31
C MET A 11 -34.47 25.67 -20.04
N ALA A 12 -33.38 26.24 -19.55
CA ALA A 12 -32.65 27.31 -20.24
C ALA A 12 -31.28 27.49 -19.56
N SER A 13 -30.27 27.86 -20.35
CA SER A 13 -28.87 28.18 -19.96
C SER A 13 -27.84 27.08 -20.23
N ALA A 14 -27.70 26.73 -21.51
CA ALA A 14 -26.39 26.41 -22.10
C ALA A 14 -25.62 27.73 -22.23
N ALA A 15 -24.74 28.01 -21.27
CA ALA A 15 -23.73 29.06 -21.37
C ALA A 15 -22.50 28.60 -20.58
N SER A 16 -21.48 28.18 -21.34
CA SER A 16 -20.06 28.20 -21.01
C SER A 16 -19.69 28.60 -19.57
N LEU A 17 -19.58 27.60 -18.69
CA LEU A 17 -18.79 27.69 -17.47
C LEU A 17 -17.50 26.91 -17.71
N ALA A 18 -16.47 27.63 -18.20
CA ALA A 18 -15.11 27.28 -17.89
C ALA A 18 -14.94 27.47 -16.37
N GLY A 19 -15.40 26.48 -15.59
CA GLY A 19 -15.22 26.44 -14.15
C GLY A 19 -13.75 26.22 -13.86
N ALA A 20 -13.02 27.31 -13.65
CA ALA A 20 -11.78 27.25 -12.88
C ALA A 20 -12.19 26.77 -11.48
N ALA A 21 -12.02 25.47 -11.23
CA ALA A 21 -12.09 24.95 -9.87
C ALA A 21 -11.04 25.70 -9.06
N VAL A 22 -11.50 26.54 -8.14
CA VAL A 22 -10.64 27.21 -7.18
C VAL A 22 -10.13 26.11 -6.25
N LEU A 23 -8.91 25.67 -6.48
CA LEU A 23 -8.24 24.73 -5.58
C LEU A 23 -8.13 25.38 -4.18
N PRO A 24 -8.41 24.63 -3.09
CA PRO A 24 -8.18 25.10 -1.73
C PRO A 24 -6.73 25.57 -1.57
N GLU A 25 -6.50 26.61 -0.77
CA GLU A 25 -5.19 27.23 -0.55
C GLU A 25 -4.13 26.23 -0.02
N ALA A 26 -4.58 25.18 0.67
CA ALA A 26 -3.74 24.05 1.11
C ALA A 26 -3.18 23.19 -0.04
N ALA A 27 -3.89 23.08 -1.17
CA ALA A 27 -3.40 22.39 -2.36
C ALA A 27 -2.35 23.21 -3.15
N ARG A 28 -2.28 24.54 -2.92
CA ARG A 28 -1.26 25.41 -3.52
C ARG A 28 0.08 25.34 -2.80
N GLY A 29 0.11 24.96 -1.52
CA GLY A 29 1.32 24.99 -0.68
C GLY A 29 2.24 23.77 -0.76
N VAL A 30 1.77 22.64 -1.30
CA VAL A 30 2.52 21.36 -1.28
C VAL A 30 3.28 21.10 -2.61
N LEU A 31 3.05 21.92 -3.62
CA LEU A 31 3.80 21.89 -4.88
C LEU A 31 4.75 23.09 -4.91
N ASP A 32 5.97 22.92 -4.43
CA ASP A 32 7.03 23.94 -4.58
C ASP A 32 7.11 24.38 -6.06
N PRO A 33 6.79 25.65 -6.37
CA PRO A 33 6.83 26.17 -7.74
C PRO A 33 8.24 26.14 -8.36
N GLY A 34 9.29 25.92 -7.57
CA GLY A 34 10.67 25.75 -8.03
C GLY A 34 11.09 24.32 -8.40
N ALA A 35 10.26 23.30 -8.10
CA ALA A 35 10.65 21.89 -8.15
C ALA A 35 10.50 21.19 -9.52
N GLY A 36 10.61 21.93 -10.62
CA GLY A 36 10.52 21.38 -11.98
C GLY A 36 9.12 20.90 -12.39
N ALA A 37 8.99 20.38 -13.62
CA ALA A 37 7.69 20.02 -14.21
C ALA A 37 7.08 18.71 -13.69
N ILE A 38 7.89 17.86 -13.08
CA ILE A 38 7.49 16.54 -12.57
C ILE A 38 6.87 16.70 -11.19
N ALA A 39 5.72 16.06 -10.99
CA ALA A 39 5.09 15.93 -9.69
C ALA A 39 5.50 14.61 -9.00
N HIS A 40 5.57 13.48 -9.72
CA HIS A 40 6.21 12.26 -9.22
C HIS A 40 6.68 11.31 -10.32
N ILE A 41 7.62 10.42 -10.00
CA ILE A 41 8.04 9.27 -10.82
C ILE A 41 8.21 8.04 -9.93
N LEU A 42 7.49 6.97 -10.23
CA LEU A 42 7.60 5.68 -9.53
C LEU A 42 7.84 4.53 -10.52
N PRO A 43 9.00 3.86 -10.48
CA PRO A 43 9.31 2.73 -11.34
C PRO A 43 9.12 1.38 -10.63
N THR A 44 8.77 0.33 -11.36
CA THR A 44 8.92 -1.07 -10.92
C THR A 44 9.68 -1.85 -11.99
N VAL A 45 10.34 -2.95 -11.59
CA VAL A 45 11.18 -3.74 -12.49
C VAL A 45 11.01 -5.24 -12.28
N SER A 46 11.21 -6.00 -13.36
CA SER A 46 11.56 -7.42 -13.33
C SER A 46 13.01 -7.56 -13.80
N HIS A 47 13.41 -8.78 -14.13
CA HIS A 47 14.70 -9.04 -14.76
C HIS A 47 14.79 -8.53 -16.20
N ASP A 48 13.67 -8.28 -16.89
CA ASP A 48 13.64 -7.96 -18.33
C ASP A 48 12.71 -6.79 -18.69
N ARG A 49 12.11 -6.14 -17.69
CA ARG A 49 11.08 -5.13 -17.89
C ARG A 49 11.18 -4.02 -16.86
N MET A 50 10.94 -2.79 -17.30
CA MET A 50 10.75 -1.62 -16.44
C MET A 50 9.40 -0.98 -16.77
N ARG A 51 8.62 -0.68 -15.74
CA ARG A 51 7.37 0.09 -15.87
C ARG A 51 7.43 1.30 -14.98
N LEU A 52 7.08 2.47 -15.53
CA LEU A 52 7.11 3.74 -14.81
C LEU A 52 5.74 4.39 -14.81
N LYS A 53 5.35 4.95 -13.67
CA LYS A 53 4.26 5.93 -13.54
C LYS A 53 4.86 7.32 -13.35
N LEU A 54 4.29 8.30 -14.04
CA LEU A 54 4.71 9.69 -14.03
C LEU A 54 3.46 10.56 -13.88
N SER A 55 3.51 11.57 -12.99
CA SER A 55 2.61 12.72 -13.14
C SER A 55 3.38 14.03 -13.28
N LEU A 56 2.80 14.94 -14.05
CA LEU A 56 3.29 16.29 -14.29
C LEU A 56 2.46 17.29 -13.47
N ARG A 57 3.09 18.40 -13.07
CA ARG A 57 2.41 19.50 -12.36
C ARG A 57 1.40 20.22 -13.25
N ALA A 58 1.67 20.26 -14.56
CA ALA A 58 0.79 20.81 -15.58
C ALA A 58 0.47 19.76 -16.66
N PRO A 59 -0.72 19.82 -17.30
CA PRO A 59 -1.03 18.97 -18.44
C PRO A 59 -0.01 19.12 -19.57
N ALA A 60 0.41 18.00 -20.17
CA ALA A 60 1.20 18.01 -21.39
C ALA A 60 0.28 17.94 -22.62
N ALA A 61 0.55 18.79 -23.61
CA ALA A 61 -0.23 18.83 -24.87
C ALA A 61 0.03 17.63 -25.78
N ALA A 62 1.16 16.94 -25.58
CA ALA A 62 1.55 15.75 -26.33
C ALA A 62 2.34 14.81 -25.40
N PRO A 63 2.46 13.51 -25.74
CA PRO A 63 3.14 12.54 -24.89
C PRO A 63 4.60 12.93 -24.58
N PRO A 64 5.02 12.90 -23.31
CA PRO A 64 6.43 12.95 -22.96
C PRO A 64 7.16 11.71 -23.49
N VAL A 65 8.47 11.81 -23.64
CA VAL A 65 9.32 10.73 -24.17
C VAL A 65 10.32 10.31 -23.09
N LEU A 66 10.24 9.05 -22.68
CA LEU A 66 11.28 8.39 -21.90
C LEU A 66 12.30 7.79 -22.86
N LYS A 67 13.59 7.92 -22.58
CA LYS A 67 14.62 7.10 -23.22
C LYS A 67 15.24 6.16 -22.21
N VAL A 68 15.45 4.92 -22.64
CA VAL A 68 16.18 3.88 -21.88
C VAL A 68 17.41 3.52 -22.69
N ASP A 69 18.59 3.95 -22.23
CA ASP A 69 19.85 3.93 -23.00
C ASP A 69 19.67 4.51 -24.42
N GLY A 70 19.01 5.65 -24.51
CA GLY A 70 18.75 6.33 -25.78
C GLY A 70 17.58 5.75 -26.59
N ARG A 71 17.07 4.55 -26.28
CA ARG A 71 15.89 3.98 -26.95
C ARG A 71 14.62 4.73 -26.52
N PRO A 72 13.91 5.41 -27.43
CA PRO A 72 12.75 6.23 -27.08
C PRO A 72 11.49 5.38 -26.84
N LEU A 73 10.69 5.80 -25.88
CA LEU A 73 9.37 5.28 -25.52
C LEU A 73 8.42 6.46 -25.34
N ALA A 74 7.38 6.53 -26.17
CA ALA A 74 6.33 7.52 -26.00
C ALA A 74 5.49 7.19 -24.75
N GLY A 75 5.14 8.21 -23.97
CA GLY A 75 4.27 8.05 -22.81
C GLY A 75 2.86 7.62 -23.21
N LEU A 76 2.33 6.62 -22.52
CA LEU A 76 0.92 6.25 -22.61
C LEU A 76 0.11 7.06 -21.61
N PRO A 77 -1.02 7.68 -21.99
CA PRO A 77 -1.83 8.43 -21.06
C PRO A 77 -2.38 7.53 -19.95
N GLY A 78 -2.36 8.00 -18.71
CA GLY A 78 -2.97 7.33 -17.55
C GLY A 78 -4.34 7.91 -17.18
N GLY A 79 -4.59 9.20 -17.42
CA GLY A 79 -5.86 9.86 -17.11
C GLY A 79 -6.38 10.67 -18.28
N THR A 80 -7.48 11.40 -18.10
CA THR A 80 -8.06 12.24 -19.16
C THR A 80 -7.58 13.69 -19.11
N ARG A 81 -6.81 14.04 -18.07
CA ARG A 81 -6.34 15.42 -17.81
C ARG A 81 -4.96 15.73 -18.39
N GLY A 82 -4.31 14.80 -19.09
CA GLY A 82 -3.00 15.00 -19.72
C GLY A 82 -1.82 15.15 -18.73
N ARG A 83 -2.03 14.89 -17.45
CA ARG A 83 -1.00 15.00 -16.39
C ARG A 83 -0.29 13.69 -16.11
N HIS A 84 -0.98 12.56 -16.24
CA HIS A 84 -0.48 11.25 -15.84
C HIS A 84 -0.09 10.41 -17.05
N TRP A 85 1.08 9.80 -16.97
CA TRP A 85 1.73 9.09 -18.07
C TRP A 85 2.36 7.82 -17.55
N ARG A 86 2.50 6.85 -18.45
CA ARG A 86 2.98 5.51 -18.15
C ARG A 86 3.96 5.08 -19.23
N PHE A 87 5.02 4.40 -18.83
CA PHE A 87 6.01 3.85 -19.74
C PHE A 87 6.23 2.38 -19.44
N ASP A 88 6.55 1.61 -20.48
CA ASP A 88 6.72 0.17 -20.39
C ASP A 88 7.84 -0.29 -21.33
N ALA A 89 9.05 -0.42 -20.76
CA ALA A 89 10.24 -0.89 -21.45
C ALA A 89 10.35 -2.42 -21.24
N ARG A 90 10.36 -3.19 -22.34
CA ARG A 90 10.40 -4.66 -22.31
C ARG A 90 11.60 -5.20 -23.09
N GLY A 91 11.97 -6.45 -22.80
CA GLY A 91 13.10 -7.12 -23.46
C GLY A 91 14.43 -6.49 -23.07
N LEU A 92 14.53 -6.09 -21.81
CA LEU A 92 15.75 -5.60 -21.19
C LEU A 92 16.61 -6.79 -20.75
N ASP A 93 17.91 -6.56 -20.61
CA ASP A 93 18.86 -7.53 -20.10
C ASP A 93 18.75 -7.60 -18.57
N PRO A 94 18.87 -8.79 -17.97
CA PRO A 94 18.89 -8.95 -16.52
C PRO A 94 20.15 -8.38 -15.87
N ALA A 95 20.01 -7.99 -14.59
CA ALA A 95 21.09 -7.44 -13.76
C ALA A 95 21.84 -6.27 -14.44
N ARG A 96 21.14 -5.46 -15.25
CA ARG A 96 21.75 -4.39 -16.02
C ARG A 96 21.27 -3.03 -15.53
N ARG A 97 22.21 -2.12 -15.36
CA ARG A 97 21.96 -0.71 -15.07
C ARG A 97 21.74 0.04 -16.38
N TYR A 98 20.61 0.72 -16.47
CA TYR A 98 20.23 1.56 -17.61
C TYR A 98 20.31 3.04 -17.24
N THR A 99 20.63 3.89 -18.22
CA THR A 99 20.49 5.34 -18.12
C THR A 99 19.12 5.75 -18.66
N LEU A 100 18.36 6.48 -17.86
CA LEU A 100 17.03 6.98 -18.19
C LEU A 100 17.08 8.50 -18.33
N SER A 101 16.44 9.01 -19.37
CA SER A 101 16.24 10.46 -19.59
C SER A 101 14.77 10.71 -19.93
N LEU A 102 14.19 11.80 -19.44
CA LEU A 102 12.79 12.16 -19.71
C LEU A 102 12.71 13.56 -20.31
N SER A 103 12.00 13.69 -21.43
CA SER A 103 11.77 14.98 -22.10
C SER A 103 10.31 15.23 -22.40
N ASP A 104 9.93 16.49 -22.56
CA ASP A 104 8.66 16.86 -23.19
C ASP A 104 8.64 16.50 -24.68
N ALA A 105 7.49 16.69 -25.31
CA ALA A 105 7.32 16.43 -26.74
C ALA A 105 8.18 17.34 -27.65
N GLY A 106 8.65 18.48 -27.14
CA GLY A 106 9.58 19.38 -27.83
C GLY A 106 11.05 19.02 -27.62
N GLY A 107 11.35 17.94 -26.89
CA GLY A 107 12.70 17.48 -26.61
C GLY A 107 13.39 18.20 -25.45
N ARG A 108 12.68 19.07 -24.71
CA ARG A 108 13.25 19.71 -23.52
C ARG A 108 13.29 18.72 -22.36
N PRO A 109 14.44 18.53 -21.68
CA PRO A 109 14.52 17.67 -20.51
C PRO A 109 13.53 18.11 -19.42
N LEU A 110 12.84 17.15 -18.81
CA LEU A 110 11.95 17.37 -17.67
C LEU A 110 12.65 17.15 -16.31
N THR A 111 13.75 16.42 -16.32
CA THR A 111 14.65 16.14 -15.18
C THR A 111 16.02 15.76 -15.72
N ASP A 112 17.01 15.72 -14.83
CA ASP A 112 18.33 15.16 -15.12
C ASP A 112 18.25 13.66 -15.39
N ASP A 113 19.22 13.16 -16.15
CA ASP A 113 19.36 11.72 -16.37
C ASP A 113 19.57 10.99 -15.04
N TRP A 114 18.99 9.80 -14.94
CA TRP A 114 19.13 8.95 -13.76
C TRP A 114 19.35 7.50 -14.16
N HIS A 115 19.54 6.62 -13.17
CA HIS A 115 19.79 5.21 -13.42
C HIS A 115 18.77 4.32 -12.75
N LEU A 116 18.41 3.23 -13.42
CA LEU A 116 17.57 2.18 -12.88
C LEU A 116 18.12 0.82 -13.32
N SER A 117 18.12 -0.16 -12.43
CA SER A 117 18.61 -1.50 -12.73
C SER A 117 17.46 -2.50 -12.86
N THR A 118 17.53 -3.40 -13.83
CA THR A 118 16.72 -4.62 -13.83
C THR A 118 17.21 -5.59 -12.76
N PHE A 119 16.33 -6.48 -12.30
CA PHE A 119 16.72 -7.53 -11.36
C PHE A 119 17.54 -8.64 -12.02
N PRO A 120 18.25 -9.47 -11.25
CA PRO A 120 18.89 -10.67 -11.78
C PRO A 120 17.89 -11.62 -12.45
N ALA A 121 18.37 -12.35 -13.46
CA ALA A 121 17.60 -13.38 -14.12
C ALA A 121 17.08 -14.42 -13.11
N PRO A 122 15.90 -15.04 -13.30
CA PRO A 122 15.28 -15.94 -12.32
C PRO A 122 16.17 -17.12 -11.87
N GLU A 123 17.08 -17.56 -12.74
CA GLU A 123 18.04 -18.64 -12.54
C GLU A 123 19.38 -18.19 -11.91
N ALA A 124 19.65 -16.88 -11.86
CA ALA A 124 20.86 -16.34 -11.28
C ALA A 124 20.91 -16.57 -9.76
N GLU A 125 22.12 -16.61 -9.19
CA GLU A 125 22.35 -16.78 -7.75
C GLU A 125 22.96 -15.51 -7.14
N PRO A 126 22.17 -14.42 -6.99
CA PRO A 126 22.67 -13.22 -6.33
C PRO A 126 22.92 -13.47 -4.84
N GLU A 127 23.70 -12.59 -4.21
CA GLU A 127 24.20 -12.82 -2.84
C GLU A 127 23.54 -11.96 -1.76
N ARG A 128 23.05 -10.74 -2.09
CA ARG A 128 22.73 -9.75 -1.04
C ARG A 128 21.76 -8.61 -1.40
N PRO A 129 20.53 -8.87 -1.87
CA PRO A 129 19.54 -7.80 -2.00
C PRO A 129 19.13 -7.27 -0.62
N ARG A 130 18.91 -5.96 -0.55
CA ARG A 130 18.28 -5.26 0.57
C ARG A 130 16.91 -4.74 0.17
N LEU A 131 15.88 -5.09 0.95
CA LEU A 131 14.56 -4.50 0.82
C LEU A 131 14.34 -3.42 1.86
N LEU A 132 13.68 -2.33 1.47
CA LEU A 132 13.02 -1.39 2.36
C LEU A 132 11.52 -1.71 2.37
N VAL A 133 10.92 -1.88 3.56
CA VAL A 133 9.51 -2.20 3.72
C VAL A 133 8.86 -1.24 4.74
N PHE A 134 7.71 -0.68 4.41
CA PHE A 134 6.93 0.20 5.30
C PHE A 134 5.42 0.16 4.96
N THR A 135 4.59 0.77 5.80
CA THR A 135 3.13 0.89 5.63
C THR A 135 2.63 2.30 5.96
N CYS A 136 1.33 2.55 5.82
CA CYS A 136 0.61 3.72 6.35
C CYS A 136 1.33 5.06 6.13
N ALA A 137 1.64 5.33 4.86
CA ALA A 137 2.40 6.51 4.46
C ALA A 137 1.50 7.69 4.05
N GLY A 138 0.22 7.41 3.77
CA GLY A 138 -0.79 8.41 3.47
C GLY A 138 -1.15 9.29 4.68
N GLY A 139 -2.14 10.16 4.48
CA GLY A 139 -2.62 11.13 5.45
C GLY A 139 -2.56 12.55 4.92
N MET A 140 -3.56 13.37 5.20
CA MET A 140 -3.53 14.80 4.84
C MET A 140 -2.70 15.61 5.83
N ASP A 141 -1.88 16.53 5.33
CA ASP A 141 -0.92 17.31 6.13
C ASP A 141 -1.54 18.28 7.14
N ASP A 142 -2.77 18.70 6.90
CA ASP A 142 -3.52 19.59 7.79
C ASP A 142 -4.26 18.84 8.90
N MET A 143 -4.39 17.51 8.80
CA MET A 143 -4.97 16.65 9.83
C MET A 143 -3.90 16.21 10.85
N THR A 144 -3.23 17.18 11.45
CA THR A 144 -2.02 16.97 12.27
C THR A 144 -2.22 16.12 13.53
N ASP A 145 -3.46 15.99 14.01
CA ASP A 145 -3.80 15.08 15.11
C ASP A 145 -3.67 13.61 14.69
N TYR A 146 -3.88 13.30 13.41
CA TYR A 146 -3.93 11.94 12.87
C TYR A 146 -2.71 11.60 12.01
N PHE A 147 -2.11 12.58 11.32
CA PHE A 147 -1.02 12.32 10.41
C PHE A 147 0.16 13.29 10.57
N LEU A 148 1.37 12.77 10.39
CA LEU A 148 2.60 13.57 10.35
C LEU A 148 2.64 14.45 9.10
N PRO A 149 3.27 15.63 9.11
CA PRO A 149 3.47 16.42 7.89
C PRO A 149 4.30 15.68 6.82
N ILE A 150 4.04 15.92 5.53
CA ILE A 150 4.79 15.34 4.38
C ILE A 150 6.28 15.56 4.57
N ALA A 151 6.71 16.73 5.06
CA ALA A 151 8.13 17.01 5.32
C ALA A 151 8.77 16.00 6.28
N THR A 152 8.07 15.62 7.35
CA THR A 152 8.53 14.62 8.32
C THR A 152 8.55 13.22 7.69
N ARG A 153 7.50 12.84 6.96
CA ARG A 153 7.43 11.54 6.26
C ARG A 153 8.55 11.41 5.22
N ARG A 154 8.83 12.48 4.47
CA ARG A 154 9.96 12.55 3.52
C ARG A 154 11.31 12.44 4.21
N ARG A 155 11.48 13.00 5.42
CA ARG A 155 12.70 12.86 6.22
C ARG A 155 12.91 11.41 6.66
N LEU A 156 11.85 10.73 7.13
CA LEU A 156 11.89 9.30 7.45
C LEU A 156 12.23 8.45 6.22
N LEU A 157 11.58 8.72 5.09
CA LEU A 157 11.87 8.03 3.83
C LEU A 157 13.31 8.29 3.37
N ALA A 158 13.80 9.54 3.43
CA ALA A 158 15.18 9.87 3.09
C ALA A 158 16.18 9.13 3.99
N ARG A 159 15.91 9.02 5.29
CA ARG A 159 16.72 8.19 6.19
C ARG A 159 16.70 6.74 5.77
N ALA A 160 15.54 6.17 5.45
CA ALA A 160 15.42 4.80 4.97
C ALA A 160 16.23 4.56 3.68
N LEU A 161 16.16 5.50 2.75
CA LEU A 161 16.89 5.46 1.48
C LEU A 161 18.40 5.66 1.64
N SER A 162 18.85 6.31 2.71
CA SER A 162 20.28 6.44 3.01
C SER A 162 20.98 5.09 3.24
N PHE A 163 20.21 4.03 3.51
CA PHE A 163 20.72 2.66 3.61
C PHE A 163 20.80 1.93 2.26
N ALA A 164 20.57 2.62 1.14
CA ALA A 164 20.70 2.10 -0.22
C ALA A 164 20.01 0.75 -0.44
N PRO A 165 18.68 0.66 -0.25
CA PRO A 165 17.93 -0.56 -0.59
C PRO A 165 17.97 -0.82 -2.10
N ASP A 166 17.84 -2.08 -2.50
CA ASP A 166 17.72 -2.50 -3.91
C ASP A 166 16.26 -2.43 -4.40
N ALA A 167 15.29 -2.47 -3.49
CA ALA A 167 13.87 -2.33 -3.79
C ALA A 167 13.07 -1.83 -2.58
N VAL A 168 11.92 -1.22 -2.86
CA VAL A 168 10.97 -0.72 -1.85
C VAL A 168 9.65 -1.46 -1.96
N VAL A 169 9.11 -1.91 -0.83
CA VAL A 169 7.75 -2.45 -0.73
C VAL A 169 6.94 -1.55 0.21
N ALA A 170 5.90 -0.91 -0.32
CA ALA A 170 4.93 -0.14 0.44
C ALA A 170 3.66 -0.98 0.63
N ILE A 171 3.33 -1.30 1.88
CA ILE A 171 2.23 -2.19 2.25
C ILE A 171 1.05 -1.33 2.71
N GLY A 172 0.09 -1.06 1.83
CA GLY A 172 -1.18 -0.47 2.19
C GLY A 172 -1.15 1.00 2.60
N ASP A 173 -2.34 1.57 2.70
CA ASP A 173 -2.62 2.87 3.30
C ASP A 173 -1.78 3.99 2.70
N HIS A 174 -1.77 4.04 1.37
CA HIS A 174 -1.10 5.09 0.62
C HIS A 174 -1.95 6.37 0.59
N ILE A 175 -3.26 6.23 0.79
CA ILE A 175 -4.25 7.31 0.90
C ILE A 175 -5.02 7.15 2.21
N TYR A 176 -5.38 8.26 2.85
CA TYR A 176 -6.45 8.35 3.86
C TYR A 176 -7.43 9.44 3.43
N ALA A 177 -8.64 9.04 3.00
CA ALA A 177 -9.68 9.94 2.53
C ALA A 177 -11.08 9.27 2.53
N ASP A 178 -11.43 8.64 3.66
CA ASP A 178 -12.58 7.73 3.80
C ASP A 178 -13.93 8.40 3.55
N GLN A 179 -14.75 7.96 2.60
CA GLN A 179 -15.92 8.74 2.15
C GLN A 179 -17.24 8.45 2.88
N ARG A 180 -17.56 7.19 3.19
CA ARG A 180 -18.94 6.79 3.56
C ARG A 180 -19.29 6.91 5.05
N ARG A 181 -18.37 7.35 5.92
CA ARG A 181 -18.63 7.51 7.37
C ARG A 181 -19.79 8.47 7.71
N ILE A 182 -20.08 9.47 6.87
CA ILE A 182 -21.00 10.60 7.14
C ILE A 182 -22.41 10.17 7.59
N GLY A 183 -22.94 9.06 7.08
CA GLY A 183 -24.33 8.65 7.34
C GLY A 183 -24.54 7.87 8.65
N VAL A 184 -23.45 7.50 9.34
CA VAL A 184 -23.53 6.52 10.42
C VAL A 184 -22.96 6.99 11.75
N LEU A 185 -22.22 8.10 11.75
CA LEU A 185 -21.67 8.73 12.94
C LEU A 185 -22.79 9.14 13.91
N THR A 186 -22.70 8.70 15.15
CA THR A 186 -23.61 9.08 16.24
C THR A 186 -23.04 10.20 17.11
N ASN A 187 -21.72 10.40 17.10
CA ASN A 187 -21.06 11.45 17.86
C ASN A 187 -21.14 12.78 17.06
N PRO A 188 -21.78 13.83 17.60
CA PRO A 188 -21.90 15.13 16.93
C PRO A 188 -20.56 15.79 16.58
N GLU A 189 -19.56 15.73 17.47
CA GLU A 189 -18.25 16.34 17.24
C GLU A 189 -17.49 15.64 16.10
N GLU A 190 -17.61 14.32 16.03
CA GLU A 190 -17.04 13.54 14.94
C GLU A 190 -17.76 13.81 13.61
N ALA A 191 -19.08 13.96 13.64
CA ALA A 191 -19.86 14.32 12.46
C ALA A 191 -19.49 15.72 11.93
N GLU A 192 -19.32 16.70 12.81
CA GLU A 192 -18.88 18.06 12.46
C GLU A 192 -17.47 18.07 11.87
N ARG A 193 -16.52 17.39 12.51
CA ARG A 193 -15.14 17.25 12.01
C ARG A 193 -15.12 16.61 10.62
N ASN A 194 -15.92 15.56 10.39
CA ASN A 194 -16.05 14.95 9.09
C ASN A 194 -16.66 15.91 8.06
N ALA A 195 -17.75 16.61 8.41
CA ALA A 195 -18.37 17.60 7.52
C ALA A 195 -17.37 18.69 7.08
N ALA A 196 -16.57 19.20 8.01
CA ALA A 196 -15.52 20.19 7.71
C ALA A 196 -14.42 19.64 6.78
N TYR A 197 -14.02 18.37 6.97
CA TYR A 197 -13.09 17.70 6.04
C TYR A 197 -13.65 17.67 4.61
N TRP A 198 -14.94 17.37 4.46
CA TRP A 198 -15.61 17.31 3.15
C TRP A 198 -15.86 18.67 2.52
N GLU A 199 -16.19 19.68 3.32
CA GLU A 199 -16.28 21.05 2.83
C GLU A 199 -14.94 21.52 2.26
N ARG A 200 -13.83 21.11 2.90
CA ARG A 200 -12.48 21.45 2.48
C ARG A 200 -12.00 20.68 1.26
N TYR A 201 -12.18 19.36 1.25
CA TYR A 201 -11.59 18.49 0.23
C TYR A 201 -12.54 18.10 -0.89
N GLY A 202 -13.85 18.12 -0.64
CA GLY A 202 -14.88 17.72 -1.58
C GLY A 202 -15.29 16.25 -1.42
N GLN A 203 -16.50 15.94 -1.90
CA GLN A 203 -17.06 14.59 -1.95
C GLN A 203 -17.22 14.13 -3.39
N PHE A 204 -17.04 12.83 -3.63
CA PHE A 204 -17.26 12.27 -4.95
C PHE A 204 -18.75 12.22 -5.31
N ASP A 205 -19.07 12.60 -6.55
CA ASP A 205 -20.36 12.31 -7.14
C ASP A 205 -20.37 10.86 -7.64
N ARG A 206 -20.94 9.96 -6.84
CA ARG A 206 -20.97 8.52 -7.10
C ARG A 206 -21.84 8.13 -8.30
N SER A 207 -22.59 9.07 -8.88
CA SER A 207 -23.38 8.86 -10.11
C SER A 207 -22.55 9.06 -11.38
N LEU A 208 -21.35 9.63 -11.27
CA LEU A 208 -20.44 9.90 -12.38
C LEU A 208 -19.28 8.90 -12.40
N PRO A 209 -18.71 8.60 -13.59
CA PRO A 209 -17.42 7.92 -13.68
C PRO A 209 -16.33 8.61 -12.86
N VAL A 210 -15.35 7.85 -12.36
CA VAL A 210 -14.20 8.42 -11.64
C VAL A 210 -13.34 9.25 -12.59
N LEU A 211 -12.92 8.67 -13.72
CA LEU A 211 -12.12 9.36 -14.74
C LEU A 211 -13.02 10.09 -15.75
N GLY A 212 -12.54 11.22 -16.30
CA GLY A 212 -13.25 12.01 -17.31
C GLY A 212 -14.30 12.98 -16.76
N THR A 213 -14.45 13.10 -15.44
CA THR A 213 -15.48 13.92 -14.79
C THR A 213 -14.87 14.78 -13.67
N PRO A 214 -15.65 15.61 -12.95
CA PRO A 214 -15.16 16.31 -11.76
C PRO A 214 -14.55 15.39 -10.68
N ASN A 215 -14.96 14.11 -10.62
CA ASN A 215 -14.37 13.13 -9.71
C ASN A 215 -12.86 12.94 -9.96
N GLU A 216 -12.38 13.03 -11.20
CA GLU A 216 -10.95 12.88 -11.50
C GLU A 216 -10.14 14.05 -10.93
N ALA A 217 -10.71 15.26 -10.94
CA ALA A 217 -10.07 16.43 -10.35
C ALA A 217 -9.94 16.29 -8.83
N LEU A 218 -10.99 15.79 -8.18
CA LEU A 218 -10.98 15.49 -6.75
C LEU A 218 -9.98 14.37 -6.42
N LEU A 219 -10.06 13.25 -7.12
CA LEU A 219 -9.16 12.10 -6.95
C LEU A 219 -7.69 12.51 -7.05
N THR A 220 -7.34 13.24 -8.12
CA THR A 220 -5.96 13.69 -8.34
C THR A 220 -5.52 14.74 -7.33
N THR A 221 -6.43 15.57 -6.80
CA THR A 221 -6.09 16.50 -5.72
C THR A 221 -5.72 15.74 -4.45
N ILE A 222 -6.53 14.76 -4.05
CA ILE A 222 -6.30 13.94 -2.87
C ILE A 222 -4.99 13.15 -3.02
N ALA A 223 -4.80 12.48 -4.16
CA ALA A 223 -3.63 11.65 -4.39
C ALA A 223 -2.34 12.45 -4.64
N ASP A 224 -2.42 13.67 -5.20
CA ASP A 224 -1.25 14.54 -5.34
C ASP A 224 -0.69 14.95 -3.96
N ILE A 225 -1.56 15.26 -2.99
CA ILE A 225 -1.17 15.67 -1.63
C ILE A 225 -0.49 14.52 -0.87
N GLN A 226 -0.90 13.27 -1.11
CA GLN A 226 -0.49 12.13 -0.29
C GLN A 226 0.58 11.25 -0.95
N ILE A 227 0.51 11.07 -2.27
CA ILE A 227 1.45 10.21 -3.03
C ILE A 227 2.48 11.07 -3.74
N ALA A 228 2.04 12.02 -4.59
CA ALA A 228 3.00 12.78 -5.39
C ALA A 228 3.90 13.67 -4.53
N ALA A 229 3.33 14.34 -3.53
CA ALA A 229 4.09 15.15 -2.58
C ALA A 229 5.08 14.32 -1.74
N LEU A 230 4.65 13.14 -1.30
CA LEU A 230 5.48 12.26 -0.48
C LEU A 230 6.68 11.75 -1.28
N TYR A 231 6.44 11.12 -2.42
CA TYR A 231 7.50 10.42 -3.14
C TYR A 231 8.25 11.35 -4.10
N GLY A 232 7.56 12.26 -4.77
CA GLY A 232 8.17 13.10 -5.80
C GLY A 232 9.00 12.27 -6.77
N ASP A 233 10.27 12.63 -6.88
CA ASP A 233 11.28 11.92 -7.67
C ASP A 233 12.29 11.12 -6.80
N LEU A 234 12.05 10.99 -5.48
CA LEU A 234 12.97 10.34 -4.54
C LEU A 234 13.22 8.86 -4.87
N LEU A 235 12.21 8.19 -5.43
CA LEU A 235 12.24 6.76 -5.76
C LEU A 235 12.48 6.49 -7.26
N ARG A 236 12.78 7.51 -8.08
CA ARG A 236 12.90 7.35 -9.54
C ARG A 236 13.98 6.33 -9.98
N SER A 237 14.95 6.08 -9.11
CA SER A 237 16.08 5.17 -9.33
C SER A 237 15.94 3.84 -8.60
N LEU A 238 14.79 3.58 -7.95
CA LEU A 238 14.57 2.40 -7.13
C LEU A 238 13.27 1.69 -7.50
N PRO A 239 13.31 0.38 -7.81
CA PRO A 239 12.10 -0.39 -8.02
C PRO A 239 11.18 -0.36 -6.80
N VAL A 240 9.91 -0.03 -7.02
CA VAL A 240 8.88 0.01 -6.00
C VAL A 240 7.78 -1.02 -6.25
N PHE A 241 7.20 -1.50 -5.16
CA PHE A 241 6.12 -2.47 -5.13
C PHE A 241 5.07 -1.98 -4.13
N PHE A 242 3.92 -1.56 -4.64
CA PHE A 242 2.83 -1.02 -3.86
C PHE A 242 1.70 -2.04 -3.82
N VAL A 243 1.11 -2.25 -2.65
CA VAL A 243 -0.09 -3.07 -2.48
C VAL A 243 -1.11 -2.30 -1.66
N THR A 244 -2.37 -2.41 -2.04
CA THR A 244 -3.46 -1.68 -1.39
C THR A 244 -3.88 -2.33 -0.08
N ASP A 245 -4.39 -1.49 0.83
CA ASP A 245 -5.17 -1.90 2.01
C ASP A 245 -6.50 -1.15 2.07
N ASP A 246 -7.15 -1.04 3.23
CA ASP A 246 -8.53 -0.55 3.32
C ASP A 246 -8.65 0.90 2.86
N HIS A 247 -7.82 1.80 3.41
CA HIS A 247 -7.94 3.22 3.11
C HIS A 247 -7.65 3.59 1.64
N ASP A 248 -6.95 2.72 0.90
CA ASP A 248 -6.72 2.89 -0.54
C ASP A 248 -8.00 2.73 -1.38
N TRP A 249 -9.05 2.12 -0.80
CA TRP A 249 -10.40 2.06 -1.35
C TRP A 249 -11.27 3.25 -0.91
N PHE A 250 -10.66 4.26 -0.29
CA PHE A 250 -11.31 5.44 0.26
C PHE A 250 -12.32 5.10 1.35
N GLU A 251 -12.02 4.10 2.18
CA GLU A 251 -12.83 3.66 3.32
C GLU A 251 -11.97 3.02 4.40
N ASN A 252 -12.25 3.28 5.67
CA ASN A 252 -11.74 2.46 6.77
C ASN A 252 -12.48 1.11 6.81
N ASP A 253 -11.87 0.07 7.37
CA ASP A 253 -12.51 -1.23 7.53
C ASP A 253 -13.52 -1.29 8.69
N GLU A 254 -14.72 -0.77 8.43
CA GLU A 254 -15.79 -0.66 9.39
C GLU A 254 -16.94 -1.62 9.11
N ALA A 255 -17.45 -2.23 10.18
CA ALA A 255 -18.73 -2.89 10.17
C ALA A 255 -19.55 -2.57 11.42
N SER A 256 -20.78 -2.15 11.18
CA SER A 256 -21.82 -1.91 12.16
C SER A 256 -23.18 -2.21 11.52
N HIS A 257 -24.25 -2.17 12.32
CA HIS A 257 -25.63 -2.25 11.82
C HIS A 257 -26.00 -1.14 10.84
N ARG A 258 -25.19 -0.09 10.71
CA ARG A 258 -25.46 1.07 9.85
C ARG A 258 -24.62 1.09 8.58
N LEU A 259 -23.39 0.60 8.65
CA LEU A 259 -22.43 0.62 7.54
C LEU A 259 -21.52 -0.59 7.63
N ILE A 260 -21.31 -1.22 6.47
CA ILE A 260 -20.28 -2.22 6.24
C ILE A 260 -19.51 -1.73 5.02
N THR A 261 -18.21 -1.44 5.17
CA THR A 261 -17.44 -0.83 4.10
C THR A 261 -16.84 -1.82 3.12
N PHE A 262 -16.61 -3.07 3.55
CA PHE A 262 -15.98 -4.11 2.74
C PHE A 262 -16.84 -5.36 2.51
N PRO A 263 -16.67 -6.09 1.39
CA PRO A 263 -15.81 -5.77 0.23
C PRO A 263 -16.15 -4.41 -0.41
N PRO A 264 -15.19 -3.75 -1.06
CA PRO A 264 -15.42 -2.41 -1.60
C PRO A 264 -16.56 -2.48 -2.62
N ASP A 265 -17.49 -1.54 -2.53
CA ASP A 265 -18.52 -1.43 -3.56
C ASP A 265 -17.90 -0.99 -4.90
N TRP A 266 -18.70 -1.01 -5.97
CA TRP A 266 -18.21 -0.75 -7.31
C TRP A 266 -17.51 0.61 -7.44
N PHE A 267 -18.00 1.65 -6.76
CA PHE A 267 -17.44 3.00 -6.89
C PHE A 267 -16.11 3.10 -6.12
N SER A 268 -16.06 2.63 -4.87
CA SER A 268 -14.82 2.56 -4.09
C SER A 268 -13.75 1.71 -4.78
N LEU A 269 -14.16 0.59 -5.41
CA LEU A 269 -13.29 -0.21 -6.27
C LEU A 269 -12.74 0.59 -7.45
N GLN A 270 -13.56 1.42 -8.12
CA GLN A 270 -13.04 2.27 -9.20
C GLN A 270 -12.09 3.35 -8.69
N LEU A 271 -12.31 3.91 -7.50
CA LEU A 271 -11.40 4.89 -6.91
C LEU A 271 -10.00 4.29 -6.69
N GLY A 272 -9.90 3.18 -5.95
CA GLY A 272 -8.61 2.54 -5.66
C GLY A 272 -7.88 2.11 -6.93
N ARG A 273 -8.60 1.50 -7.89
CA ARG A 273 -8.02 1.14 -9.20
C ARG A 273 -7.54 2.37 -9.98
N SER A 274 -8.26 3.49 -9.91
CA SER A 274 -7.86 4.73 -10.59
C SER A 274 -6.61 5.34 -9.94
N VAL A 275 -6.47 5.31 -8.61
CA VAL A 275 -5.25 5.78 -7.93
C VAL A 275 -4.05 4.95 -8.37
N GLN A 276 -4.12 3.61 -8.28
CA GLN A 276 -3.03 2.74 -8.74
C GLN A 276 -2.69 3.01 -10.21
N HIS A 277 -3.70 3.06 -11.07
CA HIS A 277 -3.51 3.32 -12.49
C HIS A 277 -2.76 4.63 -12.78
N LEU A 278 -3.00 5.67 -11.98
CA LEU A 278 -2.41 7.00 -12.16
C LEU A 278 -1.05 7.18 -11.47
N TYR A 279 -0.83 6.57 -10.29
CA TYR A 279 0.26 6.97 -9.40
C TYR A 279 1.35 5.92 -9.16
N TYR A 280 1.04 4.63 -9.03
CA TYR A 280 2.05 3.62 -8.72
C TYR A 280 1.94 2.37 -9.59
N PRO A 281 3.07 1.71 -9.93
CA PRO A 281 3.03 0.60 -10.87
C PRO A 281 2.21 -0.59 -10.36
N GLU A 282 1.43 -1.18 -11.27
CA GLU A 282 0.87 -2.52 -11.10
C GLU A 282 2.01 -3.55 -11.13
N PHE A 283 1.79 -4.71 -10.52
CA PHE A 283 2.77 -5.78 -10.51
C PHE A 283 2.99 -6.33 -11.92
N LEU A 284 4.26 -6.45 -12.31
CA LEU A 284 4.65 -7.00 -13.60
C LEU A 284 4.22 -8.48 -13.74
N PRO A 285 4.16 -9.02 -14.97
CA PRO A 285 3.82 -10.41 -15.20
C PRO A 285 4.81 -11.35 -14.53
N ASP A 286 4.27 -12.40 -13.92
CA ASP A 286 5.03 -13.53 -13.39
C ASP A 286 4.54 -14.78 -14.15
N PRO A 287 5.43 -15.51 -14.86
CA PRO A 287 5.07 -16.73 -15.59
C PRO A 287 4.41 -17.80 -14.71
N ALA A 288 4.71 -17.81 -13.41
CA ALA A 288 4.15 -18.75 -12.44
C ALA A 288 2.86 -18.23 -11.77
N ARG A 289 2.38 -17.03 -12.12
CA ARG A 289 1.09 -16.51 -11.66
C ARG A 289 -0.03 -17.04 -12.57
N PRO A 290 -1.09 -17.67 -12.01
CA PRO A 290 -2.19 -18.20 -12.81
C PRO A 290 -2.83 -17.14 -13.70
N LYS A 291 -3.24 -17.55 -14.91
CA LYS A 291 -3.92 -16.64 -15.85
C LYS A 291 -5.30 -16.18 -15.34
N GLY A 292 -5.97 -17.00 -14.54
CA GLY A 292 -7.29 -16.69 -13.95
C GLY A 292 -7.24 -15.77 -12.73
N LEU A 293 -6.03 -15.48 -12.20
CA LEU A 293 -5.91 -14.83 -10.90
C LEU A 293 -6.67 -13.48 -10.86
N PRO A 294 -7.51 -13.24 -9.84
CA PRO A 294 -8.26 -12.00 -9.73
C PRO A 294 -7.34 -10.78 -9.63
N GLY A 295 -7.83 -9.62 -10.08
CA GLY A 295 -7.04 -8.39 -10.11
C GLY A 295 -6.03 -8.31 -11.25
N ARG A 296 -5.97 -9.29 -12.15
CA ARG A 296 -5.16 -9.22 -13.38
C ARG A 296 -5.80 -8.29 -14.42
N SER A 297 -5.00 -7.43 -15.03
CA SER A 297 -5.39 -6.64 -16.21
C SER A 297 -5.65 -7.58 -17.39
N ASN A 298 -6.83 -7.42 -18.00
CA ASN A 298 -7.25 -8.10 -19.21
C ASN A 298 -7.19 -7.18 -20.45
N THR A 299 -6.56 -6.01 -20.33
CA THR A 299 -6.50 -5.05 -21.44
C THR A 299 -5.39 -5.42 -22.42
N ALA A 300 -5.66 -5.30 -23.73
CA ALA A 300 -4.69 -5.62 -24.78
C ALA A 300 -3.44 -4.73 -24.74
N ALA A 301 -3.56 -3.49 -24.25
CA ALA A 301 -2.45 -2.56 -24.10
C ALA A 301 -1.50 -2.94 -22.96
N GLU A 302 -2.03 -3.58 -21.91
CA GLU A 302 -1.30 -3.90 -20.69
C GLU A 302 -1.63 -5.31 -20.20
N PRO A 303 -1.31 -6.32 -21.01
CA PRO A 303 -1.63 -7.69 -20.67
C PRO A 303 -0.83 -8.11 -19.44
N ASP A 304 -1.50 -8.86 -18.58
CA ASP A 304 -0.89 -9.70 -17.54
C ASP A 304 -0.30 -8.96 -16.33
N LEU A 305 -0.49 -7.64 -16.25
CA LEU A 305 -0.26 -6.88 -15.02
C LEU A 305 -1.25 -7.31 -13.94
N SER A 306 -0.86 -7.20 -12.67
CA SER A 306 -1.74 -7.49 -11.52
C SER A 306 -1.84 -6.28 -10.60
N GLU A 307 -3.07 -5.96 -10.23
CA GLU A 307 -3.42 -4.85 -9.33
C GLU A 307 -3.30 -5.26 -7.85
N SER A 308 -3.46 -6.54 -7.52
CA SER A 308 -3.69 -6.99 -6.14
C SER A 308 -2.75 -8.10 -5.65
N TYR A 309 -2.11 -8.83 -6.55
CA TYR A 309 -1.24 -9.96 -6.20
C TYR A 309 0.07 -9.90 -7.00
N GLY A 310 1.17 -9.66 -6.30
CA GLY A 310 2.48 -9.37 -6.86
C GLY A 310 3.57 -10.32 -6.42
N THR A 311 4.64 -10.35 -7.19
CA THR A 311 5.89 -10.99 -6.82
C THR A 311 7.07 -10.05 -7.07
N LEU A 312 8.01 -10.04 -6.13
CA LEU A 312 9.37 -9.53 -6.35
C LEU A 312 10.28 -10.75 -6.41
N ARG A 313 10.93 -10.98 -7.55
CA ARG A 313 11.85 -12.09 -7.76
C ARG A 313 13.27 -11.58 -8.01
N TYR A 314 14.20 -11.93 -7.13
CA TYR A 314 15.60 -11.53 -7.19
C TYR A 314 16.48 -12.77 -7.36
N GLY A 315 16.56 -13.27 -8.60
CA GLY A 315 17.17 -14.55 -8.94
C GLY A 315 16.58 -15.74 -8.18
N ARG A 316 17.39 -16.74 -7.85
CA ARG A 316 17.04 -17.87 -6.98
C ARG A 316 17.17 -17.55 -5.50
N LEU A 317 17.68 -16.37 -5.14
CA LEU A 317 17.90 -16.04 -3.74
C LEU A 317 16.60 -15.73 -3.02
N LEU A 318 15.84 -14.76 -3.53
CA LEU A 318 14.69 -14.20 -2.84
C LEU A 318 13.47 -14.13 -3.76
N GLU A 319 12.34 -14.53 -3.19
CA GLU A 319 11.03 -14.16 -3.68
C GLU A 319 10.21 -13.55 -2.57
N THR A 320 9.43 -12.53 -2.89
CA THR A 320 8.38 -12.03 -2.01
C THR A 320 7.01 -12.19 -2.66
N LEU A 321 6.01 -12.58 -1.86
CA LEU A 321 4.61 -12.66 -2.26
C LEU A 321 3.87 -11.48 -1.63
N ILE A 322 3.42 -10.54 -2.46
CA ILE A 322 2.83 -9.27 -2.02
C ILE A 322 1.34 -9.29 -2.35
N TYR A 323 0.46 -9.09 -1.38
CA TYR A 323 -0.97 -9.28 -1.64
C TYR A 323 -1.94 -8.45 -0.78
N ASP A 324 -2.95 -7.93 -1.47
CA ASP A 324 -4.10 -7.20 -0.91
C ASP A 324 -5.02 -8.17 -0.17
N CYS A 325 -5.49 -7.76 1.02
CA CYS A 325 -6.41 -8.53 1.86
C CYS A 325 -7.77 -7.84 2.07
N ARG A 326 -8.18 -6.92 1.20
CA ARG A 326 -9.41 -6.11 1.32
C ARG A 326 -10.30 -6.21 0.10
N ARG A 327 -9.75 -6.10 -1.10
CA ARG A 327 -10.52 -6.04 -2.36
C ARG A 327 -11.42 -7.24 -2.57
N PHE A 328 -10.91 -8.43 -2.27
CA PHE A 328 -11.60 -9.70 -2.55
C PHE A 328 -12.16 -10.36 -1.29
N MET A 329 -12.21 -9.63 -0.17
CA MET A 329 -12.73 -10.21 1.06
C MET A 329 -14.24 -10.50 0.95
N THR A 330 -14.72 -11.50 1.69
CA THR A 330 -16.13 -11.92 1.62
C THR A 330 -16.74 -12.09 3.00
N LEU A 331 -18.04 -11.79 3.09
CA LEU A 331 -18.87 -11.95 4.28
C LEU A 331 -19.75 -13.21 4.15
N LYS A 332 -19.10 -14.38 4.21
CA LYS A 332 -19.74 -15.69 3.95
C LYS A 332 -19.61 -16.68 5.13
N GLY A 333 -19.57 -16.15 6.34
CA GLY A 333 -19.44 -16.90 7.59
C GLY A 333 -18.25 -17.86 7.54
N PRO A 334 -18.47 -19.18 7.71
CA PRO A 334 -17.41 -20.20 7.65
C PRO A 334 -16.63 -20.28 6.34
N THR A 335 -17.17 -19.77 5.22
CA THR A 335 -16.48 -19.74 3.92
C THR A 335 -16.03 -18.34 3.53
N GLY A 336 -16.11 -17.38 4.46
CA GLY A 336 -15.52 -16.05 4.29
C GLY A 336 -14.01 -16.13 4.07
N VAL A 337 -13.47 -15.21 3.27
CA VAL A 337 -12.04 -15.13 2.95
C VAL A 337 -11.61 -13.66 2.91
N PHE A 338 -10.33 -13.37 3.11
CA PHE A 338 -9.71 -12.08 2.81
C PHE A 338 -9.08 -12.07 1.41
N VAL A 339 -8.38 -13.14 1.06
CA VAL A 339 -7.83 -13.35 -0.28
C VAL A 339 -8.72 -14.31 -1.07
N ASP A 340 -8.87 -14.07 -2.36
CA ASP A 340 -9.66 -14.94 -3.23
C ASP A 340 -9.15 -16.39 -3.19
N THR A 341 -10.03 -17.37 -3.37
CA THR A 341 -9.65 -18.80 -3.31
C THR A 341 -8.62 -19.22 -4.34
N GLU A 342 -8.62 -18.64 -5.55
CA GLU A 342 -7.57 -18.90 -6.55
C GLU A 342 -6.25 -18.26 -6.14
N ALA A 343 -6.30 -17.08 -5.52
CA ALA A 343 -5.13 -16.42 -4.96
C ALA A 343 -4.55 -17.20 -3.78
N GLU A 344 -5.39 -17.69 -2.87
CA GLU A 344 -4.98 -18.58 -1.79
C GLU A 344 -4.29 -19.84 -2.34
N ALA A 345 -4.89 -20.52 -3.32
CA ALA A 345 -4.31 -21.71 -3.92
C ALA A 345 -2.93 -21.42 -4.54
N TRP A 346 -2.79 -20.27 -5.22
CA TRP A 346 -1.50 -19.81 -5.74
C TRP A 346 -0.48 -19.54 -4.63
N LEU A 347 -0.84 -18.80 -3.58
CA LEU A 347 0.03 -18.52 -2.43
C LEU A 347 0.52 -19.81 -1.77
N LEU A 348 -0.38 -20.77 -1.55
CA LEU A 348 -0.05 -22.09 -0.98
C LEU A 348 0.90 -22.87 -1.90
N ALA A 349 0.65 -22.88 -3.20
CA ALA A 349 1.51 -23.56 -4.17
C ALA A 349 2.92 -22.94 -4.23
N ARG A 350 3.04 -21.60 -4.25
CA ARG A 350 4.33 -20.90 -4.20
C ARG A 350 5.08 -21.18 -2.90
N THR A 351 4.35 -21.23 -1.79
CA THR A 351 4.91 -21.52 -0.47
C THR A 351 5.45 -22.95 -0.41
N ALA A 352 4.73 -23.93 -0.96
CA ALA A 352 5.17 -25.32 -0.98
C ALA A 352 6.38 -25.60 -1.92
N ALA A 353 6.59 -24.75 -2.93
CA ALA A 353 7.62 -24.92 -3.95
C ALA A 353 9.03 -24.50 -3.45
N GLU A 354 9.54 -25.17 -2.42
CA GLU A 354 10.78 -24.83 -1.70
C GLU A 354 12.06 -24.85 -2.56
N ASP A 355 12.06 -25.56 -3.69
CA ASP A 355 13.19 -25.67 -4.62
C ASP A 355 13.37 -24.45 -5.54
N GLN A 356 12.37 -23.59 -5.64
CA GLN A 356 12.38 -22.45 -6.56
C GLN A 356 13.27 -21.29 -6.10
N THR A 357 13.17 -20.89 -4.83
CA THR A 357 14.04 -19.91 -4.16
C THR A 357 14.66 -20.44 -2.88
N ARG A 358 15.76 -19.80 -2.45
CA ARG A 358 16.35 -20.01 -1.12
C ARG A 358 15.51 -19.38 -0.01
N HIS A 359 14.90 -18.21 -0.27
CA HIS A 359 14.03 -17.50 0.66
C HIS A 359 12.70 -17.12 0.02
N LEU A 360 11.65 -17.15 0.82
CA LEU A 360 10.30 -16.70 0.46
C LEU A 360 9.73 -15.89 1.62
N ILE A 361 9.26 -14.68 1.33
CA ILE A 361 8.66 -13.78 2.33
C ILE A 361 7.23 -13.44 1.94
N HIS A 362 6.29 -13.56 2.87
CA HIS A 362 4.90 -13.14 2.68
C HIS A 362 4.69 -11.69 3.14
N LEU A 363 4.09 -10.87 2.27
CA LEU A 363 3.79 -9.45 2.50
C LEU A 363 2.27 -9.17 2.31
N PRO A 364 1.40 -9.66 3.22
CA PRO A 364 0.00 -9.27 3.25
C PRO A 364 -0.18 -7.81 3.66
N SER A 365 -1.26 -7.17 3.18
CA SER A 365 -1.72 -5.92 3.78
C SER A 365 -2.17 -6.11 5.23
N THR A 366 -2.91 -7.18 5.53
CA THR A 366 -3.40 -7.50 6.88
C THR A 366 -2.43 -8.37 7.70
N PRO A 367 -2.06 -7.95 8.92
CA PRO A 367 -0.98 -8.58 9.67
C PRO A 367 -1.32 -9.95 10.28
N PHE A 368 -0.40 -10.89 10.18
CA PHE A 368 -0.41 -12.14 10.95
C PHE A 368 0.13 -11.90 12.36
N GLY A 369 -0.39 -12.56 13.39
CA GLY A 369 0.13 -12.51 14.75
C GLY A 369 -0.28 -11.30 15.59
N TRP A 370 -1.01 -10.34 15.01
CA TRP A 370 -1.31 -9.07 15.66
C TRP A 370 -2.79 -8.68 15.51
N THR A 371 -3.36 -8.07 16.54
CA THR A 371 -4.72 -7.51 16.55
C THR A 371 -4.77 -6.24 17.39
N ALA A 372 -5.56 -5.26 16.95
CA ALA A 372 -6.00 -4.12 17.76
C ALA A 372 -7.55 -4.11 17.89
N GLY A 373 -8.19 -5.25 17.68
CA GLY A 373 -9.64 -5.43 17.82
C GLY A 373 -10.48 -4.84 16.71
N LYS A 374 -9.87 -4.38 15.60
CA LYS A 374 -10.61 -3.78 14.48
C LYS A 374 -11.29 -4.85 13.63
N TRP A 375 -12.37 -4.50 12.92
CA TRP A 375 -13.22 -5.49 12.25
C TRP A 375 -12.48 -6.35 11.21
N GLY A 376 -11.76 -5.75 10.26
CA GLY A 376 -11.07 -6.44 9.16
C GLY A 376 -9.79 -7.17 9.56
N GLU A 377 -9.81 -7.94 10.64
CA GLU A 377 -8.68 -8.74 11.10
C GLU A 377 -8.93 -10.25 10.95
N TRP A 378 -7.85 -11.03 10.86
CA TRP A 378 -7.91 -12.49 10.88
C TRP A 378 -8.58 -13.05 12.13
N TYR A 379 -8.58 -12.30 13.23
CA TYR A 379 -8.91 -12.77 14.56
C TYR A 379 -10.23 -12.20 15.07
N PRO A 380 -11.00 -13.01 15.82
CA PRO A 380 -12.26 -12.59 16.43
C PRO A 380 -12.06 -11.74 17.68
N ASP A 381 -10.82 -11.45 18.06
CA ASP A 381 -10.49 -10.70 19.26
C ASP A 381 -11.00 -9.25 19.16
N VAL A 382 -11.56 -8.77 20.28
CA VAL A 382 -11.95 -7.37 20.54
C VAL A 382 -11.55 -6.98 21.95
N LEU A 383 -11.48 -5.67 22.21
CA LEU A 383 -11.23 -5.13 23.55
C LEU A 383 -12.39 -5.50 24.49
N GLN A 384 -12.07 -6.20 25.57
CA GLN A 384 -13.01 -6.66 26.58
C GLN A 384 -13.20 -5.61 27.68
N PRO A 385 -14.30 -5.68 28.47
CA PRO A 385 -14.56 -4.74 29.56
C PRO A 385 -13.47 -4.67 30.65
N ASP A 386 -12.66 -5.73 30.80
CA ASP A 386 -11.53 -5.78 31.74
C ASP A 386 -10.23 -5.20 31.16
N GLY A 387 -10.27 -4.69 29.92
CA GLY A 387 -9.13 -4.11 29.21
C GLY A 387 -8.25 -5.13 28.46
N SER A 388 -8.59 -6.42 28.49
CA SER A 388 -7.87 -7.45 27.72
C SER A 388 -8.36 -7.52 26.28
N MET A 389 -7.56 -8.11 25.39
CA MET A 389 -8.07 -8.62 24.11
C MET A 389 -8.67 -10.01 24.34
N GLY A 390 -9.82 -10.29 23.75
CA GLY A 390 -10.54 -11.53 23.98
C GLY A 390 -11.73 -11.75 23.05
N THR A 391 -12.45 -12.86 23.23
CA THR A 391 -13.62 -13.26 22.40
C THR A 391 -14.88 -13.48 23.22
N THR A 392 -14.88 -13.11 24.50
CA THR A 392 -16.08 -13.23 25.35
C THR A 392 -17.22 -12.40 24.79
N VAL A 393 -16.91 -11.16 24.38
CA VAL A 393 -17.79 -10.36 23.50
C VAL A 393 -17.54 -10.78 22.05
N PRO A 394 -18.57 -11.24 21.31
CA PRO A 394 -18.45 -11.54 19.90
C PRO A 394 -18.09 -10.29 19.08
N LYS A 395 -17.18 -10.45 18.13
CA LYS A 395 -16.85 -9.40 17.16
C LYS A 395 -17.92 -9.33 16.08
N ASP A 396 -18.66 -8.24 16.07
CA ASP A 396 -19.74 -8.02 15.11
C ASP A 396 -19.23 -8.16 13.67
N TYR A 397 -20.02 -8.86 12.83
CA TYR A 397 -19.75 -9.11 11.42
C TYR A 397 -18.41 -9.81 11.11
N TRP A 398 -17.70 -10.34 12.11
CA TRP A 398 -16.50 -11.12 11.87
C TRP A 398 -16.84 -12.48 11.27
N GLN A 399 -15.98 -12.99 10.38
CA GLN A 399 -16.24 -14.21 9.63
C GLN A 399 -15.29 -15.32 10.09
N PRO A 400 -15.78 -16.47 10.60
CA PRO A 400 -14.91 -17.58 10.99
C PRO A 400 -14.07 -18.15 9.85
N GLY A 401 -14.51 -17.98 8.60
CA GLY A 401 -13.71 -18.32 7.43
C GLY A 401 -12.42 -17.52 7.30
N TRP A 402 -12.35 -16.29 7.83
CA TRP A 402 -11.13 -15.48 7.82
C TRP A 402 -10.03 -16.14 8.64
N PHE A 403 -10.34 -16.58 9.87
CA PHE A 403 -9.38 -17.35 10.64
C PHE A 403 -9.08 -18.70 10.01
N ALA A 404 -10.06 -19.38 9.41
CA ALA A 404 -9.80 -20.63 8.70
C ALA A 404 -8.82 -20.47 7.53
N GLN A 405 -8.90 -19.36 6.78
CA GLN A 405 -7.94 -19.02 5.72
C GLN A 405 -6.57 -18.65 6.30
N HIS A 406 -6.54 -17.84 7.36
CA HIS A 406 -5.32 -17.59 8.15
C HIS A 406 -4.61 -18.89 8.50
N GLN A 407 -5.34 -19.87 9.05
CA GLN A 407 -4.79 -21.16 9.47
C GLN A 407 -4.12 -21.93 8.34
N ARG A 408 -4.67 -21.89 7.12
CA ARG A 408 -4.08 -22.53 5.94
C ARG A 408 -2.81 -21.82 5.50
N LEU A 409 -2.84 -20.49 5.44
CA LEU A 409 -1.69 -19.67 5.04
C LEU A 409 -0.53 -19.76 6.05
N VAL A 410 -0.78 -19.46 7.33
CA VAL A 410 0.24 -19.54 8.39
C VAL A 410 0.74 -20.98 8.56
N GLY A 411 -0.14 -21.97 8.36
CA GLY A 411 0.21 -23.38 8.35
C GLY A 411 1.24 -23.72 7.27
N ALA A 412 1.03 -23.24 6.04
CA ALA A 412 1.97 -23.45 4.94
C ALA A 412 3.30 -22.71 5.16
N ILE A 413 3.26 -21.50 5.71
CA ILE A 413 4.46 -20.73 6.06
C ILE A 413 5.25 -21.45 7.17
N GLY A 414 4.58 -21.95 8.21
CA GLY A 414 5.23 -22.68 9.31
C GLY A 414 5.71 -24.08 8.93
N ALA A 415 5.23 -24.65 7.81
CA ALA A 415 5.63 -25.96 7.31
C ALA A 415 6.93 -25.95 6.47
N GLN A 416 7.56 -24.79 6.27
CA GLN A 416 8.81 -24.68 5.50
C GLN A 416 9.92 -25.50 6.16
N ARG A 417 10.51 -26.41 5.38
CA ARG A 417 11.57 -27.31 5.83
C ARG A 417 12.93 -26.67 5.72
N THR A 418 13.19 -25.99 4.61
CA THR A 418 14.47 -25.37 4.28
C THR A 418 14.41 -23.86 4.31
N ARG A 419 13.28 -23.23 3.97
CA ARG A 419 13.18 -21.76 4.04
C ARG A 419 12.93 -21.26 5.45
N ALA A 420 13.28 -20.01 5.71
CA ALA A 420 12.84 -19.30 6.91
C ALA A 420 11.33 -18.98 6.83
N PRO A 421 10.52 -19.32 7.84
CA PRO A 421 9.10 -18.94 7.90
C PRO A 421 8.94 -17.44 8.24
N VAL A 422 8.70 -16.57 7.25
CA VAL A 422 8.69 -15.10 7.46
C VAL A 422 7.50 -14.41 6.81
N SER A 423 6.87 -13.51 7.57
CA SER A 423 5.89 -12.55 7.06
C SER A 423 6.11 -11.14 7.63
N LEU A 424 5.97 -10.15 6.75
CA LEU A 424 6.04 -8.72 7.06
C LEU A 424 4.71 -8.07 6.65
N SER A 425 4.17 -7.18 7.47
CA SER A 425 2.83 -6.62 7.23
C SER A 425 2.67 -5.18 7.75
N GLY A 426 1.54 -4.56 7.42
CA GLY A 426 1.22 -3.17 7.72
C GLY A 426 0.03 -2.98 8.65
N ASP A 427 -0.78 -1.96 8.36
CA ASP A 427 -2.14 -1.70 8.88
C ASP A 427 -2.23 -1.20 10.35
N LEU A 428 -1.56 -1.85 11.28
CA LEU A 428 -1.74 -1.61 12.72
C LEU A 428 -0.98 -0.40 13.29
N HIS A 429 -0.43 0.47 12.44
CA HIS A 429 0.26 1.71 12.85
C HIS A 429 1.32 1.49 13.94
N ALA A 430 2.08 0.40 13.82
CA ALA A 430 3.12 0.05 14.79
C ALA A 430 4.33 -0.61 14.14
N VAL A 431 5.42 -0.63 14.90
CA VAL A 431 6.64 -1.41 14.65
C VAL A 431 6.66 -2.55 15.67
N GLY A 432 6.99 -3.78 15.26
CA GLY A 432 6.99 -4.92 16.19
C GLY A 432 7.49 -6.20 15.53
N ALA A 433 7.96 -7.15 16.34
CA ALA A 433 8.45 -8.44 15.85
C ALA A 433 8.15 -9.56 16.84
N THR A 434 7.49 -10.61 16.35
CA THR A 434 7.13 -11.77 17.16
C THR A 434 7.28 -13.07 16.39
N GLU A 435 7.51 -14.16 17.12
CA GLU A 435 7.55 -15.51 16.59
C GLU A 435 6.26 -16.25 16.94
N ILE A 436 5.46 -16.66 15.96
CA ILE A 436 4.26 -17.47 16.18
C ILE A 436 4.68 -18.93 16.35
N THR A 437 4.46 -19.47 17.54
CA THR A 437 4.80 -20.87 17.90
C THR A 437 3.58 -21.78 17.85
N ARG A 438 2.38 -21.23 18.05
CA ARG A 438 1.10 -21.89 17.87
C ARG A 438 0.09 -20.92 17.28
N SER A 439 -0.78 -21.41 16.40
CA SER A 439 -1.98 -20.70 15.96
C SER A 439 -3.14 -21.69 15.91
N GLY A 440 -4.19 -21.47 16.70
CA GLY A 440 -5.28 -22.43 16.85
C GLY A 440 -4.76 -23.82 17.23
N ALA A 441 -5.11 -24.83 16.43
CA ALA A 441 -4.64 -26.21 16.61
C ALA A 441 -3.25 -26.50 16.00
N SER A 442 -2.67 -25.56 15.25
CA SER A 442 -1.39 -25.73 14.57
C SER A 442 -0.24 -25.36 15.50
N HIS A 443 0.73 -26.25 15.67
CA HIS A 443 1.98 -26.01 16.38
C HIS A 443 3.15 -26.02 15.42
N PHE A 444 4.07 -25.08 15.58
CA PHE A 444 5.20 -24.89 14.67
C PHE A 444 6.51 -25.28 15.35
N GLY A 445 7.15 -26.34 14.85
CA GLY A 445 8.49 -26.74 15.30
C GLY A 445 9.55 -25.67 14.97
N ARG A 446 9.33 -24.91 13.89
CA ARG A 446 10.06 -23.69 13.54
C ARG A 446 9.06 -22.53 13.54
N PRO A 447 9.18 -21.54 14.44
CA PRO A 447 8.20 -20.47 14.54
C PRO A 447 8.07 -19.64 13.26
N VAL A 448 6.88 -19.07 13.03
CA VAL A 448 6.66 -18.09 11.97
C VAL A 448 7.03 -16.70 12.47
N HIS A 449 8.04 -16.08 11.89
CA HIS A 449 8.41 -14.69 12.19
C HIS A 449 7.38 -13.75 11.57
N SER A 450 6.65 -13.02 12.42
CA SER A 450 5.72 -11.97 12.03
C SER A 450 6.22 -10.60 12.45
N ILE A 451 6.31 -9.68 11.49
CA ILE A 451 6.92 -8.37 11.66
C ILE A 451 5.93 -7.28 11.22
N LEU A 452 5.65 -6.33 12.12
CA LEU A 452 4.99 -5.07 11.78
C LEU A 452 6.04 -4.07 11.31
N THR A 453 5.90 -3.60 10.08
CA THR A 453 7.00 -2.94 9.36
C THR A 453 7.22 -1.47 9.72
N GLY A 454 6.24 -0.86 10.40
CA GLY A 454 6.25 0.54 10.80
C GLY A 454 5.47 1.45 9.85
N PRO A 455 4.61 2.34 10.38
CA PRO A 455 3.95 3.38 9.59
C PRO A 455 4.92 4.53 9.30
N LEU A 456 4.80 5.21 8.15
CA LEU A 456 5.56 6.45 7.92
C LEU A 456 4.82 7.71 8.39
N GLY A 457 3.48 7.67 8.44
CA GLY A 457 2.64 8.86 8.47
C GLY A 457 1.77 9.08 9.70
N THR A 458 1.81 8.22 10.72
CA THR A 458 0.86 8.24 11.85
C THR A 458 1.19 9.32 12.90
N ALA A 459 0.20 10.11 13.30
CA ALA A 459 0.28 11.00 14.48
C ALA A 459 -0.56 10.46 15.66
N THR A 460 -0.52 11.18 16.77
CA THR A 460 -1.00 10.69 18.09
C THR A 460 -2.41 10.11 18.05
N GLY A 461 -3.37 10.77 17.40
CA GLY A 461 -4.77 10.36 17.36
C GLY A 461 -5.08 9.18 16.43
N ALA A 462 -4.15 8.79 15.55
CA ALA A 462 -4.34 7.66 14.65
C ALA A 462 -3.71 6.36 15.17
N PHE A 463 -2.82 6.42 16.17
CA PHE A 463 -2.31 5.21 16.81
C PHE A 463 -3.45 4.38 17.42
N PRO A 464 -3.39 3.04 17.37
CA PRO A 464 -4.50 2.20 17.81
C PRO A 464 -4.90 2.43 19.27
N SER A 465 -3.95 2.67 20.17
CA SER A 465 -4.25 2.97 21.58
C SER A 465 -5.11 4.23 21.74
N ALA A 466 -4.85 5.27 20.96
CA ALA A 466 -5.61 6.52 20.98
C ALA A 466 -6.94 6.37 20.24
N PHE A 467 -6.92 5.76 19.05
CA PHE A 467 -8.09 5.65 18.18
C PHE A 467 -9.10 4.59 18.64
N ARG A 468 -8.61 3.48 19.21
CA ARG A 468 -9.40 2.27 19.54
C ARG A 468 -9.40 1.95 21.04
N GLY A 469 -8.59 2.64 21.85
CA GLY A 469 -8.44 2.35 23.27
C GLY A 469 -7.56 1.13 23.57
N THR A 470 -6.98 0.49 22.54
CA THR A 470 -6.03 -0.63 22.70
C THR A 470 -4.92 -0.55 21.66
N PRO A 471 -3.66 -0.73 22.05
CA PRO A 471 -2.59 -0.89 21.08
C PRO A 471 -2.66 -2.28 20.42
N PRO A 472 -1.78 -2.57 19.44
CA PRO A 472 -1.60 -3.91 18.92
C PRO A 472 -1.23 -4.92 20.01
N ARG A 473 -1.80 -6.11 19.93
CA ARG A 473 -1.66 -7.20 20.89
C ARG A 473 -1.56 -8.53 20.15
N VAL A 474 -1.09 -9.55 20.86
CA VAL A 474 -1.14 -10.93 20.38
C VAL A 474 -2.58 -11.44 20.52
N PRO A 475 -3.19 -12.01 19.47
CA PRO A 475 -4.51 -12.62 19.55
C PRO A 475 -4.51 -13.83 20.49
N GLN A 476 -5.56 -14.03 21.27
CA GLN A 476 -5.61 -15.13 22.26
C GLN A 476 -5.52 -16.53 21.62
N SER A 477 -5.85 -16.63 20.33
CA SER A 477 -5.84 -17.87 19.57
C SER A 477 -4.42 -18.33 19.21
N LEU A 478 -3.41 -17.49 19.45
CA LEU A 478 -2.00 -17.71 19.13
C LEU A 478 -1.14 -17.76 20.39
N ASP A 479 -0.07 -18.55 20.33
CA ASP A 479 1.05 -18.44 21.27
C ASP A 479 2.25 -17.87 20.53
N THR A 480 2.79 -16.78 21.04
CA THR A 480 3.93 -16.12 20.41
C THR A 480 5.08 -15.87 21.39
N ARG A 481 6.27 -15.64 20.83
CA ARG A 481 7.45 -15.16 21.55
C ARG A 481 7.84 -13.81 20.94
N PRO A 482 7.51 -12.68 21.57
CA PRO A 482 7.92 -11.38 21.07
C PRO A 482 9.45 -11.24 21.18
N SER A 483 10.08 -10.77 20.11
CA SER A 483 11.48 -10.31 20.14
C SER A 483 11.57 -8.79 20.23
N LEU A 484 10.52 -8.10 19.76
CA LEU A 484 10.23 -6.70 20.01
C LEU A 484 8.72 -6.58 20.21
N ASP A 485 8.30 -6.16 21.41
CA ASP A 485 6.91 -5.76 21.65
C ASP A 485 6.48 -4.63 20.71
N PHE A 486 5.18 -4.44 20.52
CA PHE A 486 4.69 -3.37 19.66
C PHE A 486 5.21 -1.99 20.14
N LEU A 487 5.58 -1.15 19.19
CA LEU A 487 5.90 0.25 19.37
C LEU A 487 4.96 1.08 18.51
N GLU A 488 4.13 1.89 19.13
CA GLU A 488 3.33 2.93 18.47
C GLU A 488 4.21 4.13 18.13
N LYS A 489 5.11 3.90 17.17
CA LYS A 489 6.05 4.86 16.60
C LYS A 489 6.06 4.70 15.08
N ASN A 490 6.42 5.78 14.38
CA ASN A 490 6.62 5.75 12.94
C ASN A 490 7.98 5.15 12.62
N GLY A 491 8.13 4.54 11.46
CA GLY A 491 9.35 3.83 11.13
C GLY A 491 9.30 3.10 9.82
N PHE A 492 10.31 2.26 9.63
CA PHE A 492 10.46 1.41 8.47
C PHE A 492 11.31 0.20 8.84
N THR A 493 11.28 -0.81 7.98
CA THR A 493 12.03 -2.06 8.16
C THR A 493 12.99 -2.27 7.01
N LEU A 494 14.24 -2.63 7.32
CA LEU A 494 15.21 -3.12 6.34
C LEU A 494 15.34 -4.64 6.44
N VAL A 495 15.34 -5.29 5.28
CA VAL A 495 15.50 -6.74 5.16
C VAL A 495 16.68 -7.03 4.26
N ASP A 496 17.77 -7.51 4.85
CA ASP A 496 18.98 -7.93 4.16
C ASP A 496 18.95 -9.44 3.97
N VAL A 497 18.98 -9.93 2.73
CA VAL A 497 18.86 -11.37 2.45
C VAL A 497 20.18 -11.90 1.90
N THR A 498 20.67 -12.99 2.47
CA THR A 498 21.86 -13.72 1.99
C THR A 498 21.50 -15.19 1.76
N PRO A 499 22.33 -16.02 1.09
CA PRO A 499 22.00 -17.42 0.85
C PRO A 499 21.57 -18.21 2.09
N ASP A 500 22.09 -17.85 3.26
CA ASP A 500 21.95 -18.63 4.50
C ASP A 500 21.03 -17.97 5.54
N ARG A 501 20.69 -16.69 5.40
CA ARG A 501 19.87 -15.98 6.40
C ARG A 501 19.18 -14.73 5.88
N ILE A 502 18.15 -14.33 6.61
CA ILE A 502 17.46 -13.04 6.48
C ILE A 502 17.78 -12.21 7.72
N ALA A 503 18.38 -11.04 7.57
CA ALA A 503 18.60 -10.10 8.66
C ALA A 503 17.57 -8.97 8.60
N VAL A 504 16.90 -8.71 9.72
CA VAL A 504 15.82 -7.71 9.85
C VAL A 504 16.28 -6.61 10.79
N ARG A 505 16.09 -5.36 10.39
CA ARG A 505 16.35 -4.16 11.21
C ARG A 505 15.12 -3.27 11.21
N LEU A 506 14.56 -3.02 12.39
CA LEU A 506 13.40 -2.15 12.57
C LEU A 506 13.85 -0.80 13.10
N PHE A 507 13.33 0.27 12.50
CA PHE A 507 13.60 1.65 12.88
C PHE A 507 12.33 2.27 13.42
N ALA A 508 12.43 3.11 14.44
CA ALA A 508 11.26 3.73 15.05
C ALA A 508 11.58 5.14 15.57
N TRP A 509 10.67 6.08 15.30
CA TRP A 509 10.73 7.48 15.69
C TRP A 509 9.32 8.03 15.92
N ARG A 510 9.15 8.89 16.93
CA ARG A 510 7.90 9.62 17.18
C ARG A 510 8.17 10.83 18.07
N PRO A 511 7.41 11.94 17.95
CA PRO A 511 7.42 12.98 18.97
C PRO A 511 7.19 12.41 20.39
N PRO A 512 7.83 12.96 21.43
CA PRO A 512 8.57 14.22 21.45
C PRO A 512 10.05 14.10 21.02
N ASP A 513 10.50 12.96 20.47
CA ASP A 513 11.85 12.86 19.89
C ASP A 513 12.04 13.98 18.84
N PRO A 514 13.17 14.71 18.85
CA PRO A 514 13.37 15.83 17.94
C PRO A 514 13.39 15.36 16.48
N LEU A 515 12.96 16.22 15.56
CA LEU A 515 12.92 15.90 14.13
C LEU A 515 14.31 15.56 13.59
N GLU A 516 15.36 16.19 14.13
CA GLU A 516 16.76 15.97 13.76
C GLU A 516 17.25 14.56 14.08
N ALA A 517 16.64 13.87 15.05
CA ALA A 517 16.99 12.49 15.36
C ALA A 517 16.66 11.52 14.22
N ILE A 518 15.78 11.89 13.29
CA ILE A 518 15.46 11.07 12.11
C ILE A 518 16.71 10.87 11.24
N ASP A 519 17.57 11.89 11.10
CA ASP A 519 18.70 11.85 10.17
C ASP A 519 19.78 10.84 10.59
N THR A 520 19.84 10.54 11.89
CA THR A 520 20.79 9.60 12.50
C THR A 520 20.08 8.39 13.10
N LEU A 521 18.86 8.07 12.65
CA LEU A 521 18.05 7.01 13.24
C LEU A 521 18.74 5.64 13.08
N GLU A 522 19.06 4.99 14.20
CA GLU A 522 19.59 3.62 14.22
C GLU A 522 18.47 2.61 14.49
N PRO A 523 18.67 1.31 14.16
CA PRO A 523 17.66 0.30 14.43
C PRO A 523 17.34 0.23 15.93
N VAL A 524 16.05 0.27 16.27
CA VAL A 524 15.59 0.00 17.64
C VAL A 524 15.60 -1.50 17.96
N HIS A 525 15.60 -2.33 16.92
CA HIS A 525 15.72 -3.78 17.03
C HIS A 525 16.37 -4.36 15.78
N ALA A 526 17.20 -5.38 15.96
CA ALA A 526 17.87 -6.10 14.88
C ALA A 526 18.02 -7.58 15.23
N PHE A 527 17.72 -8.47 14.29
CA PHE A 527 17.85 -9.91 14.46
C PHE A 527 18.06 -10.63 13.14
N GLU A 528 18.55 -11.87 13.21
CA GLU A 528 18.78 -12.73 12.05
C GLU A 528 17.90 -13.98 12.13
N ILE A 529 17.36 -14.38 10.98
CA ILE A 529 16.55 -15.57 10.80
C ILE A 529 17.34 -16.53 9.90
N PRO A 530 17.91 -17.61 10.45
CA PRO A 530 18.67 -18.56 9.65
C PRO A 530 17.75 -19.37 8.73
N ARG A 531 18.29 -19.75 7.59
CA ARG A 531 17.71 -20.77 6.73
C ARG A 531 17.67 -22.12 7.47
N GLY A 532 16.66 -22.94 7.16
CA GLY A 532 16.40 -24.23 7.79
C GLY A 532 17.18 -25.40 7.23
#